data_AF-A0A024UJ24-F1
#
_entry.id   AF-A0A024UJ24-F1
#
_cell.length_a   1.000
_cell.length_b   1.000
_cell.length_c   1.000
_cell.angle_alpha   90.00
_cell.angle_beta   90.00
_cell.angle_gamma   90.00
#
_symmetry.space_group_name_H-M   'P 1'
#
loop_
_entity.id
_entity.type
_entity.pdbx_description
1 polymer ?
#
loop_
_entity_poly.entity_id
_entity_poly.type
_entity_poly.pdbx_seq_one_letter_code
_entity_poly.pdbx_strand_id
1 'polypeptide(L)'
;MPTISGTAFFILVGSSFGLLLGSAVALWLYVPFGWIVLSSYVVWAVFLDQAPYNGRGRIFLFLRFNWLWQFAKGYFAHTLRQESELDPSQKHLFVAHPHGVIALGTWLVFGGDSIYFLRKNPNLQLSTATVGLNFLLPFWRDLLLALGFVDASYASLKAVLAQNRSVCLLVGGSQEALEAHPNTNRLVLDKRRGFIKLALETGAKVVPVYTFGETNMYTQVRCTAALFPTVCGCRWQTRRGRGFARFRTLSSNL
;
A
#
# COMPACT_ATOMS: atom_id res chain seq x y z
N MET A 1 -21.40 -14.53 -11.09
CA MET A 1 -20.64 -15.74 -10.72
C MET A 1 -19.18 -15.35 -10.56
N PRO A 2 -18.46 -15.79 -9.52
CA PRO A 2 -17.02 -15.53 -9.44
C PRO A 2 -16.36 -16.17 -10.67
N THR A 3 -15.62 -15.38 -11.43
CA THR A 3 -14.80 -15.91 -12.52
C THR A 3 -13.75 -16.85 -11.92
N ILE A 4 -13.30 -17.87 -12.65
CA ILE A 4 -12.22 -18.77 -12.20
C ILE A 4 -11.00 -17.96 -11.72
N SER A 5 -10.73 -16.84 -12.41
CA SER A 5 -9.70 -15.86 -12.06
C SER A 5 -9.88 -15.23 -10.68
N GLY A 6 -11.13 -14.96 -10.28
CA GLY A 6 -11.45 -14.38 -8.98
C GLY A 6 -11.31 -15.33 -7.82
N THR A 7 -11.84 -16.54 -7.97
CA THR A 7 -11.64 -17.60 -6.97
C THR A 7 -10.16 -17.91 -6.82
N ALA A 8 -9.41 -18.00 -7.92
CA ALA A 8 -7.97 -18.20 -7.88
C ALA A 8 -7.23 -17.05 -7.19
N PHE A 9 -7.60 -15.79 -7.43
CA PHE A 9 -6.97 -14.63 -6.78
C PHE A 9 -7.25 -14.57 -5.27
N PHE A 10 -8.49 -14.77 -4.84
CA PHE A 10 -8.83 -14.78 -3.42
C PHE A 10 -8.23 -15.95 -2.67
N ILE A 11 -8.16 -17.12 -3.30
CA ILE A 11 -7.40 -18.24 -2.75
C ILE A 11 -5.94 -17.81 -2.65
N LEU A 12 -5.31 -17.33 -3.72
CA LEU A 12 -3.88 -16.98 -3.71
C LEU A 12 -3.50 -15.95 -2.64
N VAL A 13 -4.22 -14.82 -2.57
CA VAL A 13 -3.90 -13.73 -1.65
C VAL A 13 -4.47 -13.99 -0.25
N GLY A 14 -5.72 -14.42 -0.15
CA GLY A 14 -6.37 -14.73 1.13
C GLY A 14 -5.76 -15.93 1.83
N SER A 15 -5.40 -16.98 1.09
CA SER A 15 -4.70 -18.14 1.67
C SER A 15 -3.26 -17.80 2.03
N SER A 16 -2.58 -16.87 1.34
CA SER A 16 -1.20 -16.52 1.70
C SER A 16 -1.09 -16.04 3.15
N PHE A 17 -2.00 -15.17 3.60
CA PHE A 17 -1.97 -14.67 4.98
C PHE A 17 -2.27 -15.77 6.01
N GLY A 18 -3.29 -16.60 5.72
CA GLY A 18 -3.66 -17.75 6.56
C GLY A 18 -2.57 -18.82 6.59
N LEU A 19 -1.89 -19.08 5.47
CA LEU A 19 -0.79 -20.02 5.38
C LEU A 19 0.44 -19.52 6.15
N LEU A 20 0.80 -18.25 6.02
CA LEU A 20 1.96 -17.68 6.74
C LEU A 20 1.73 -17.67 8.26
N LEU A 21 0.54 -17.24 8.70
CA LEU A 21 0.17 -17.27 10.11
C LEU A 21 0.07 -18.72 10.62
N GLY A 22 -0.59 -19.60 9.85
CA GLY A 22 -0.71 -21.02 10.17
C GLY A 22 0.65 -21.72 10.26
N SER A 23 1.60 -21.35 9.40
CA SER A 23 2.97 -21.88 9.43
C SER A 23 3.71 -21.43 10.68
N ALA A 24 3.54 -20.18 11.11
CA ALA A 24 4.12 -19.68 12.35
C ALA A 24 3.55 -20.42 13.58
N VAL A 25 2.23 -20.61 13.61
CA VAL A 25 1.54 -21.37 14.67
C VAL A 25 1.98 -22.84 14.66
N ALA A 26 2.09 -23.46 13.48
CA ALA A 26 2.54 -24.83 13.35
C ALA A 26 4.00 -25.01 13.81
N LEU A 27 4.89 -24.08 13.46
CA LEU A 27 6.27 -24.06 13.94
C LEU A 27 6.31 -23.94 15.47
N TRP A 28 5.44 -23.12 16.06
CA TRP A 28 5.37 -22.97 17.52
C TRP A 28 4.88 -24.23 18.24
N LEU A 29 3.84 -24.90 17.70
CA LEU A 29 3.15 -25.98 18.38
C LEU A 29 3.72 -27.38 18.10
N TYR A 30 4.21 -27.63 16.88
CA TYR A 30 4.53 -29.00 16.42
C TYR A 30 6.02 -29.29 16.25
N VAL A 31 6.87 -28.26 16.17
CA VAL A 31 8.32 -28.46 16.03
C VAL A 31 8.98 -28.36 17.41
N PRO A 32 9.72 -29.39 17.87
CA PRO A 32 10.48 -29.31 19.12
C PRO A 32 11.42 -28.09 19.09
N PHE A 33 11.33 -27.25 20.12
CA PHE A 33 12.05 -25.96 20.21
C PHE A 33 11.74 -24.95 19.09
N GLY A 34 10.67 -25.15 18.31
CA GLY A 34 10.26 -24.22 17.24
C GLY A 34 9.90 -22.83 17.76
N TRP A 35 9.43 -22.72 19.01
CA TRP A 35 9.24 -21.43 19.68
C TRP A 35 10.53 -20.64 19.87
N ILE A 36 11.69 -21.29 20.06
CA ILE A 36 13.00 -20.62 20.15
C ILE A 36 13.39 -20.07 18.78
N VAL A 37 13.17 -20.85 17.73
CA VAL A 37 13.41 -20.42 16.34
C VAL A 37 12.51 -19.23 15.99
N LEU A 38 11.21 -19.32 16.28
CA LEU A 38 10.29 -18.21 15.99
C LEU A 38 10.62 -16.97 16.83
N SER A 39 10.94 -17.14 18.12
CA SER A 39 11.30 -16.02 19.00
C SER A 39 12.59 -15.35 18.57
N SER A 40 13.63 -16.12 18.22
CA SER A 40 14.89 -15.57 17.71
C SER A 40 14.70 -14.87 16.37
N TYR A 41 13.87 -15.42 15.48
CA TYR A 41 13.47 -14.75 14.24
C TYR A 41 12.74 -13.43 14.52
N VAL A 42 11.76 -13.40 15.43
CA VAL A 42 11.02 -12.16 15.77
C VAL A 42 11.95 -11.13 16.38
N VAL A 43 12.84 -11.53 17.30
CA VAL A 43 13.85 -10.65 17.89
C VAL A 43 14.75 -10.07 16.81
N TRP A 44 15.25 -10.89 15.90
CA TRP A 44 16.04 -10.41 14.76
C TRP A 44 15.24 -9.45 13.88
N ALA A 45 14.02 -9.81 13.50
CA ALA A 45 13.19 -9.03 12.58
C ALA A 45 12.78 -7.66 13.16
N VAL A 46 12.55 -7.58 14.48
CA VAL A 46 12.10 -6.36 15.15
C VAL A 46 13.28 -5.48 15.56
N PHE A 47 14.35 -6.06 16.12
CA PHE A 47 15.42 -5.28 16.75
C PHE A 47 16.67 -5.13 15.87
N LEU A 48 17.01 -6.13 15.06
CA LEU A 48 18.26 -6.15 14.30
C LEU A 48 18.05 -5.73 12.84
N ASP A 49 16.96 -6.17 12.24
CA ASP A 49 16.78 -6.02 10.81
C ASP A 49 16.08 -4.72 10.41
N GLN A 50 16.87 -3.79 9.86
CA GLN A 50 16.40 -2.48 9.42
C GLN A 50 15.98 -2.41 7.94
N ALA A 51 15.87 -3.55 7.24
CA ALA A 51 15.53 -3.58 5.82
C ALA A 51 14.25 -2.79 5.41
N PRO A 52 13.16 -2.77 6.20
CA PRO A 52 11.97 -1.97 5.87
C PRO A 52 12.16 -0.46 6.01
N TYR A 53 13.14 -0.02 6.81
CA TYR A 53 13.28 1.38 7.25
C TYR A 53 14.49 2.09 6.63
N ASN A 54 15.50 1.35 6.18
CA ASN A 54 16.74 1.92 5.64
C ASN A 54 16.70 2.19 4.13
N GLY A 55 15.54 1.99 3.49
CA GLY A 55 15.33 2.19 2.06
C GLY A 55 15.96 1.16 1.12
N ARG A 56 16.71 0.18 1.63
CA ARG A 56 17.31 -0.89 0.82
C ARG A 56 16.27 -1.93 0.40
N GLY A 57 15.33 -2.27 1.29
CA GLY A 57 14.33 -3.33 1.05
C GLY A 57 14.99 -4.69 0.73
N ARG A 58 14.20 -5.66 0.23
CA ARG A 58 14.69 -6.96 -0.25
C ARG A 58 13.89 -7.46 -1.44
N ILE A 59 13.88 -6.72 -2.54
CA ILE A 59 13.05 -7.06 -3.70
C ILE A 59 13.50 -8.39 -4.29
N PHE A 60 12.56 -9.34 -4.39
CA PHE A 60 12.77 -10.60 -5.08
C PHE A 60 12.00 -10.57 -6.41
N LEU A 61 12.71 -10.31 -7.51
CA LEU A 61 12.11 -10.05 -8.82
C LEU A 61 11.24 -11.22 -9.32
N PHE A 62 11.60 -12.46 -8.98
CA PHE A 62 10.77 -13.63 -9.32
C PHE A 62 9.37 -13.52 -8.72
N LEU A 63 9.27 -13.10 -7.46
CA LEU A 63 7.98 -12.95 -6.78
C LEU A 63 7.23 -11.70 -7.27
N ARG A 64 7.95 -10.61 -7.55
CA ARG A 64 7.36 -9.37 -8.09
C ARG A 64 6.83 -9.52 -9.52
N PHE A 65 7.51 -10.33 -10.34
CA PHE A 65 7.21 -10.52 -11.77
C PHE A 65 6.72 -11.92 -12.11
N ASN A 66 6.04 -12.59 -11.17
CA ASN A 66 5.44 -13.89 -11.45
C ASN A 66 4.18 -13.77 -12.33
N TRP A 67 3.73 -14.90 -12.87
CA TRP A 67 2.55 -15.00 -13.74
C TRP A 67 1.22 -15.01 -12.97
N LEU A 68 1.23 -15.31 -11.66
CA LEU A 68 0.02 -15.36 -10.82
C LEU A 68 -0.65 -13.99 -10.72
N TRP A 69 0.13 -12.90 -10.84
CA TRP A 69 -0.42 -11.54 -10.90
C TRP A 69 -1.36 -11.30 -12.09
N GLN A 70 -1.30 -12.14 -13.14
CA GLN A 70 -2.24 -12.07 -14.26
C GLN A 70 -3.66 -12.51 -13.88
N PHE A 71 -3.81 -13.36 -12.86
CA PHE A 71 -5.14 -13.68 -12.31
C PHE A 71 -5.81 -12.47 -11.67
N ALA A 72 -5.02 -11.58 -11.08
CA ALA A 72 -5.55 -10.32 -10.55
C ALA A 72 -6.10 -9.44 -11.68
N LYS A 73 -5.37 -9.34 -12.80
CA LYS A 73 -5.83 -8.62 -13.99
C LYS A 73 -7.12 -9.20 -14.55
N GLY A 74 -7.24 -10.54 -14.63
CA GLY A 74 -8.46 -11.20 -15.11
C GLY A 74 -9.66 -11.06 -14.16
N TYR A 75 -9.42 -10.89 -12.86
CA TYR A 75 -10.49 -10.73 -11.89
C TYR A 75 -10.96 -9.27 -11.72
N PHE A 76 -10.03 -8.35 -11.49
CA PHE A 76 -10.35 -6.94 -11.28
C PHE A 76 -10.53 -6.15 -12.57
N ALA A 77 -10.10 -6.70 -13.71
CA ALA A 77 -10.14 -6.05 -15.02
C ALA A 77 -9.56 -4.61 -14.99
N HIS A 78 -8.58 -4.36 -14.13
CA HIS A 78 -8.01 -3.04 -13.95
C HIS A 78 -7.06 -2.66 -15.09
N THR A 79 -7.02 -1.37 -15.39
CA THR A 79 -6.17 -0.79 -16.43
C THR A 79 -5.41 0.40 -15.86
N LEU A 80 -4.32 0.77 -16.53
CA LEU A 80 -3.52 1.95 -16.18
C LEU A 80 -3.36 2.82 -17.41
N ARG A 81 -3.74 4.08 -17.26
CA ARG A 81 -3.45 5.13 -18.23
C ARG A 81 -2.31 5.97 -17.68
N GLN A 82 -1.17 5.90 -18.36
CA GLN A 82 -0.03 6.77 -18.08
C GLN A 82 -0.13 7.99 -19.00
N GLU A 83 -0.19 9.19 -18.44
CA GLU A 83 -0.37 10.43 -19.22
C GLU A 83 0.93 10.98 -19.80
N SER A 84 2.07 10.70 -19.15
CA SER A 84 3.38 11.15 -19.58
C SER A 84 4.44 10.09 -19.33
N GLU A 85 5.49 10.08 -20.16
CA GLU A 85 6.66 9.25 -19.93
C GLU A 85 7.37 9.64 -18.62
N LEU A 86 7.95 8.64 -17.96
CA LEU A 86 8.69 8.81 -16.72
C LEU A 86 10.17 8.73 -17.03
N ASP A 87 10.93 9.75 -16.66
CA ASP A 87 12.38 9.74 -16.77
C ASP A 87 12.97 8.79 -15.71
N PRO A 88 13.57 7.65 -16.09
CA PRO A 88 14.09 6.68 -15.12
C PRO A 88 15.38 7.15 -14.44
N SER A 89 16.04 8.20 -14.94
CA SER A 89 17.22 8.78 -14.28
C SER A 89 16.87 9.59 -13.04
N GLN A 90 15.59 9.97 -12.93
CA GLN A 90 15.06 10.77 -11.84
C GLN A 90 14.32 9.90 -10.84
N LYS A 91 14.40 10.29 -9.56
CA LYS A 91 13.59 9.72 -8.50
C LYS A 91 12.21 10.38 -8.46
N HIS A 92 11.19 9.54 -8.36
CA HIS A 92 9.79 9.94 -8.35
C HIS A 92 9.15 9.57 -7.01
N LEU A 93 8.33 10.47 -6.50
CA LEU A 93 7.43 10.23 -5.37
C LEU A 93 6.01 10.09 -5.94
N PHE A 94 5.58 8.84 -6.13
CA PHE A 94 4.21 8.55 -6.56
C PHE A 94 3.27 8.78 -5.38
N VAL A 95 2.23 9.57 -5.59
CA VAL A 95 1.24 9.94 -4.58
C VAL A 95 -0.09 9.34 -5.00
N ALA A 96 -0.43 8.19 -4.40
CA ALA A 96 -1.57 7.38 -4.80
C ALA A 96 -2.81 7.63 -3.93
N HIS A 97 -3.96 7.73 -4.60
CA HIS A 97 -5.28 7.95 -4.00
C HIS A 97 -6.39 7.24 -4.78
N PRO A 98 -7.55 6.95 -4.16
CA PRO A 98 -7.76 6.88 -2.72
C PRO A 98 -7.07 5.65 -2.12
N HIS A 99 -6.80 5.65 -0.81
CA HIS A 99 -6.21 4.46 -0.17
C HIS A 99 -7.13 3.23 -0.23
N GLY A 100 -8.46 3.42 -0.16
CA GLY A 100 -9.37 2.30 0.05
C GLY A 100 -9.07 1.54 1.35
N VAL A 101 -9.72 0.39 1.57
CA VAL A 101 -9.51 -0.37 2.82
C VAL A 101 -8.07 -0.91 2.93
N ILE A 102 -7.52 -1.46 1.84
CA ILE A 102 -6.17 -2.08 1.83
C ILE A 102 -5.29 -1.62 0.66
N ALA A 103 -5.72 -0.63 -0.13
CA ALA A 103 -4.97 -0.13 -1.29
C ALA A 103 -4.61 -1.22 -2.32
N LEU A 104 -5.56 -2.12 -2.59
CA LEU A 104 -5.30 -3.30 -3.41
C LEU A 104 -4.91 -2.92 -4.84
N GLY A 105 -5.54 -1.93 -5.46
CA GLY A 105 -5.16 -1.48 -6.81
C GLY A 105 -3.71 -0.99 -6.87
N THR A 106 -3.29 -0.19 -5.89
CA THR A 106 -1.91 0.30 -5.79
C THR A 106 -0.93 -0.85 -5.57
N TRP A 107 -1.27 -1.81 -4.70
CA TRP A 107 -0.46 -3.00 -4.48
C TRP A 107 -0.32 -3.85 -5.75
N LEU A 108 -1.43 -4.15 -6.43
CA LEU A 108 -1.43 -4.97 -7.63
C LEU A 108 -0.61 -4.34 -8.77
N VAL A 109 -0.65 -3.03 -8.93
CA VAL A 109 0.08 -2.34 -9.99
C VAL A 109 1.56 -2.19 -9.64
N PHE A 110 1.89 -1.66 -8.46
CA PHE A 110 3.27 -1.29 -8.13
C PHE A 110 4.03 -2.36 -7.34
N GLY A 111 3.36 -3.14 -6.49
CA GLY A 111 3.99 -4.24 -5.75
C GLY A 111 3.99 -5.56 -6.51
N GLY A 112 2.94 -5.85 -7.29
CA GLY A 112 2.77 -7.11 -8.02
C GLY A 112 2.87 -7.01 -9.55
N ASP A 113 3.09 -5.82 -10.13
CA ASP A 113 3.23 -5.62 -11.58
C ASP A 113 2.16 -6.34 -12.45
N SER A 114 0.92 -6.43 -11.95
CA SER A 114 -0.18 -7.20 -12.57
C SER A 114 -0.57 -6.73 -13.97
N ILE A 115 -0.24 -5.50 -14.31
CA ILE A 115 -0.51 -4.86 -15.61
C ILE A 115 0.76 -4.37 -16.31
N TYR A 116 1.91 -4.94 -15.93
CA TYR A 116 3.20 -4.73 -16.60
C TYR A 116 3.73 -3.28 -16.53
N PHE A 117 3.36 -2.50 -15.51
CA PHE A 117 3.84 -1.12 -15.36
C PHE A 117 5.37 -1.04 -15.22
N LEU A 118 5.96 -1.85 -14.34
CA LEU A 118 7.41 -1.86 -14.11
C LEU A 118 8.16 -2.58 -15.22
N ARG A 119 7.57 -3.60 -15.84
CA ARG A 119 8.16 -4.21 -17.04
C ARG A 119 8.18 -3.25 -18.24
N LYS A 120 7.22 -2.31 -18.33
CA LYS A 120 7.23 -1.22 -19.32
C LYS A 120 8.22 -0.10 -18.96
N ASN A 121 8.58 0.02 -17.68
CA ASN A 121 9.51 1.02 -17.16
C ASN A 121 10.71 0.31 -16.47
N PRO A 122 11.53 -0.49 -17.19
CA PRO A 122 12.48 -1.42 -16.59
C PRO A 122 13.58 -0.74 -15.76
N ASN A 123 13.90 0.52 -16.08
CA ASN A 123 14.90 1.30 -15.36
C ASN A 123 14.33 2.01 -14.11
N LEU A 124 13.01 1.94 -13.88
CA LEU A 124 12.35 2.57 -12.75
C LEU A 124 12.41 1.65 -11.52
N GLN A 125 13.27 1.98 -10.56
CA GLN A 125 13.31 1.29 -9.27
C GLN A 125 12.23 1.83 -8.33
N LEU A 126 11.05 1.20 -8.33
CA LEU A 126 9.93 1.61 -7.48
C LEU A 126 9.80 0.73 -6.24
N SER A 127 9.55 1.35 -5.08
CA SER A 127 9.13 0.66 -3.85
C SER A 127 7.74 1.14 -3.43
N THR A 128 6.97 0.32 -2.72
CA THR A 128 5.61 0.70 -2.28
C THR A 128 5.59 0.89 -0.76
N ALA A 129 5.11 2.02 -0.29
CA ALA A 129 5.04 2.32 1.14
C ALA A 129 3.82 1.66 1.78
N THR A 130 4.00 1.08 2.98
CA THR A 130 2.90 0.54 3.79
C THR A 130 3.11 0.83 5.27
N VAL A 131 2.07 0.60 6.07
CA VAL A 131 2.10 0.84 7.52
C VAL A 131 3.12 -0.06 8.21
N GLY A 132 3.93 0.51 9.11
CA GLY A 132 5.00 -0.20 9.82
C GLY A 132 4.57 -1.47 10.57
N LEU A 133 3.31 -1.52 11.01
CA LEU A 133 2.70 -2.71 11.66
C LEU A 133 2.84 -3.97 10.79
N ASN A 134 2.80 -3.83 9.46
CA ASN A 134 2.99 -4.95 8.56
C ASN A 134 4.36 -5.63 8.69
N PHE A 135 5.38 -4.91 9.14
CA PHE A 135 6.74 -5.45 9.32
C PHE A 135 6.98 -6.05 10.70
N LEU A 136 5.97 -6.12 11.57
CA LEU A 136 6.05 -6.83 12.86
C LEU A 136 5.62 -8.30 12.76
N LEU A 137 4.85 -8.66 11.73
CA LEU A 137 4.35 -10.01 11.55
C LEU A 137 5.39 -10.89 10.82
N PRO A 138 5.84 -12.01 11.43
CA PRO A 138 6.82 -12.90 10.84
C PRO A 138 6.30 -13.50 9.53
N PHE A 139 7.21 -13.76 8.58
CA PHE A 139 6.94 -14.24 7.21
C PHE A 139 6.14 -13.26 6.32
N TRP A 140 5.08 -12.63 6.83
CA TRP A 140 4.34 -11.57 6.13
C TRP A 140 5.25 -10.38 5.79
N ARG A 141 6.07 -9.98 6.76
CA ARG A 141 7.14 -9.00 6.59
C ARG A 141 8.05 -9.33 5.40
N ASP A 142 8.52 -10.57 5.32
CA ASP A 142 9.45 -10.99 4.27
C ASP A 142 8.78 -11.05 2.90
N LEU A 143 7.51 -11.50 2.84
CA LEU A 143 6.71 -11.44 1.62
C LEU A 143 6.57 -9.99 1.13
N LEU A 144 6.25 -9.06 2.02
CA LEU A 144 6.15 -7.65 1.67
C LEU A 144 7.49 -7.07 1.20
N LEU A 145 8.58 -7.33 1.91
CA LEU A 145 9.92 -6.90 1.50
C LEU A 145 10.31 -7.49 0.13
N ALA A 146 9.97 -8.76 -0.12
CA ALA A 146 10.17 -9.46 -1.40
C ALA A 146 9.39 -8.81 -2.55
N LEU A 147 8.18 -8.31 -2.29
CA LEU A 147 7.38 -7.55 -3.24
C LEU A 147 7.83 -6.08 -3.39
N GLY A 148 8.82 -5.65 -2.62
CA GLY A 148 9.36 -4.29 -2.67
C GLY A 148 8.60 -3.27 -1.83
N PHE A 149 7.96 -3.71 -0.76
CA PHE A 149 7.38 -2.81 0.21
C PHE A 149 8.43 -2.26 1.18
N VAL A 150 8.16 -1.04 1.64
CA VAL A 150 8.95 -0.30 2.63
C VAL A 150 8.01 0.38 3.63
N ASP A 151 8.55 0.79 4.77
CA ASP A 151 7.78 1.53 5.76
C ASP A 151 7.40 2.94 5.27
N ALA A 152 6.18 3.38 5.60
CA ALA A 152 5.62 4.67 5.19
C ALA A 152 6.07 5.84 6.08
N SER A 153 6.95 5.64 7.07
CA SER A 153 7.51 6.75 7.85
C SER A 153 8.33 7.70 6.98
N TYR A 154 8.33 8.97 7.37
CA TYR A 154 9.08 10.01 6.69
C TYR A 154 10.56 9.65 6.53
N ALA A 155 11.17 9.08 7.57
CA ALA A 155 12.58 8.68 7.57
C ALA A 155 12.86 7.58 6.55
N SER A 156 12.00 6.55 6.48
CA SER A 156 12.15 5.45 5.52
C SER A 156 12.00 5.93 4.08
N LEU A 157 10.96 6.73 3.80
CA LEU A 157 10.75 7.29 2.47
C LEU A 157 11.92 8.19 2.04
N LYS A 158 12.45 9.00 2.96
CA LYS A 158 13.65 9.81 2.71
C LYS A 158 14.87 8.95 2.41
N ALA A 159 15.05 7.83 3.13
CA ALA A 159 16.14 6.89 2.89
C ALA A 159 16.05 6.22 1.51
N VAL A 160 14.85 5.86 1.03
CA VAL A 160 14.62 5.34 -0.32
C VAL A 160 15.00 6.39 -1.37
N LEU A 161 14.48 7.61 -1.24
CA LEU A 161 14.74 8.70 -2.19
C LEU A 161 16.21 9.17 -2.17
N ALA A 162 16.92 9.03 -1.04
CA ALA A 162 18.34 9.30 -0.95
C ALA A 162 19.19 8.31 -1.79
N GLN A 163 18.68 7.10 -2.03
CA GLN A 163 19.33 6.07 -2.86
C GLN A 163 18.99 6.21 -4.35
N ASN A 164 18.43 7.35 -4.77
CA ASN A 164 17.95 7.61 -6.13
C ASN A 164 16.90 6.59 -6.63
N ARG A 165 16.13 6.02 -5.70
CA ARG A 165 15.01 5.14 -6.00
C ARG A 165 13.70 5.89 -5.89
N SER A 166 12.69 5.41 -6.61
CA SER A 166 11.33 5.94 -6.56
C SER A 166 10.51 5.22 -5.50
N VAL A 167 9.50 5.91 -4.94
CA VAL A 167 8.59 5.33 -3.95
C VAL A 167 7.15 5.74 -4.22
N CYS A 168 6.22 4.82 -4.00
CA CYS A 168 4.79 5.06 -4.04
C CYS A 168 4.22 5.14 -2.63
N LEU A 169 3.61 6.28 -2.30
CA LEU A 169 3.00 6.58 -1.02
C LEU A 169 1.51 6.80 -1.19
N LEU A 170 0.72 6.09 -0.39
CA LEU A 170 -0.69 6.39 -0.22
C LEU A 170 -0.88 7.43 0.89
N VAL A 171 -0.98 8.71 0.50
CA VAL A 171 -0.92 9.83 1.45
C VAL A 171 -2.05 9.79 2.47
N GLY A 172 -3.23 9.33 2.05
CA GLY A 172 -4.40 9.16 2.91
C GLY A 172 -4.19 8.28 4.14
N GLY A 173 -3.35 7.25 3.99
CA GLY A 173 -3.07 6.26 5.02
C GLY A 173 -4.31 5.69 5.68
N SER A 174 -4.22 5.43 6.98
CA SER A 174 -5.30 4.84 7.79
C SER A 174 -6.58 5.70 7.84
N GLN A 175 -6.49 7.02 7.69
CA GLN A 175 -7.67 7.88 7.77
C GLN A 175 -8.53 7.79 6.51
N GLU A 176 -7.91 7.77 5.32
CA GLU A 176 -8.66 7.45 4.08
C GLU A 176 -9.16 6.01 4.10
N ALA A 177 -8.39 5.08 4.68
CA ALA A 177 -8.82 3.69 4.81
C ALA A 177 -10.08 3.56 5.65
N LEU A 178 -10.23 4.32 6.75
CA LEU A 178 -11.42 4.31 7.60
C LEU A 178 -12.65 5.02 6.99
N GLU A 179 -12.45 5.90 6.01
CA GLU A 179 -13.50 6.63 5.29
C GLU A 179 -13.80 6.01 3.90
N ALA A 180 -13.27 4.81 3.62
CA ALA A 180 -13.44 4.10 2.36
C ALA A 180 -14.85 3.50 2.21
N HIS A 181 -15.82 4.37 1.96
CA HIS A 181 -17.21 3.97 1.74
C HIS A 181 -17.54 3.81 0.25
N PRO A 182 -18.33 2.78 -0.12
CA PRO A 182 -18.78 2.60 -1.49
C PRO A 182 -19.46 3.85 -2.06
N ASN A 183 -19.22 4.11 -3.34
CA ASN A 183 -19.69 5.25 -4.13
C ASN A 183 -19.19 6.61 -3.63
N THR A 184 -18.14 6.64 -2.80
CA THR A 184 -17.51 7.87 -2.33
C THR A 184 -16.01 7.81 -2.54
N ASN A 185 -15.38 8.96 -2.80
CA ASN A 185 -13.93 9.11 -2.88
C ASN A 185 -13.51 10.29 -1.99
N ARG A 186 -13.49 10.05 -0.67
CA ARG A 186 -13.08 11.05 0.31
C ARG A 186 -11.57 11.02 0.48
N LEU A 187 -10.90 12.07 0.00
CA LEU A 187 -9.46 12.21 0.10
C LEU A 187 -9.07 13.06 1.31
N VAL A 188 -8.04 12.63 2.05
CA VAL A 188 -7.48 13.34 3.19
C VAL A 188 -6.16 13.97 2.76
N LEU A 189 -6.26 15.07 2.02
CA LEU A 189 -5.10 15.76 1.45
C LEU A 189 -4.78 17.10 2.11
N ASP A 190 -5.80 17.87 2.48
CA ASP A 190 -5.66 19.28 2.89
C ASP A 190 -4.65 19.48 4.05
N LYS A 191 -4.65 18.54 5.00
CA LYS A 191 -3.79 18.57 6.19
C LYS A 191 -2.47 17.81 6.01
N ARG A 192 -2.26 17.09 4.91
CA ARG A 192 -1.13 16.18 4.71
C ARG A 192 -0.09 16.75 3.76
N ARG A 193 0.68 17.74 4.21
CA ARG A 193 1.72 18.41 3.41
C ARG A 193 3.12 17.76 3.50
N GLY A 194 3.27 16.72 4.32
CA GLY A 194 4.56 16.07 4.59
C GLY A 194 5.21 15.46 3.34
N PHE A 195 4.43 14.90 2.42
CA PHE A 195 4.97 14.31 1.19
C PHE A 195 5.53 15.38 0.23
N ILE A 196 4.94 16.58 0.19
CA ILE A 196 5.48 17.72 -0.56
C ILE A 196 6.80 18.19 0.07
N LYS A 197 6.83 18.32 1.39
CA LYS A 197 8.07 18.65 2.12
C LYS A 197 9.17 17.64 1.81
N LEU A 198 8.84 16.35 1.82
CA LEU A 198 9.77 15.27 1.46
C LEU A 198 10.28 15.40 0.02
N ALA A 199 9.39 15.67 -0.93
CA ALA A 199 9.76 15.88 -2.33
C ALA A 199 10.71 17.06 -2.50
N LEU A 200 10.45 18.18 -1.83
CA LEU A 200 11.33 19.35 -1.84
C LEU A 200 12.70 19.07 -1.21
N GLU A 201 12.75 18.38 -0.07
CA GLU A 201 14.01 18.04 0.61
C GLU A 201 14.87 17.06 -0.19
N THR A 202 14.23 16.16 -0.94
CA THR A 202 14.94 15.12 -1.68
C THR A 202 15.18 15.49 -3.13
N GLY A 203 14.43 16.44 -3.70
CA GLY A 203 14.42 16.74 -5.13
C GLY A 203 13.63 15.71 -5.96
N ALA A 204 12.74 14.93 -5.33
CA ALA A 204 11.93 13.94 -6.04
C ALA A 204 10.77 14.60 -6.79
N LYS A 205 10.51 14.16 -8.02
CA LYS A 205 9.35 14.62 -8.79
C LYS A 205 8.08 13.95 -8.27
N VAL A 206 7.07 14.75 -7.95
CA VAL A 206 5.78 14.24 -7.47
C VAL A 206 4.96 13.75 -8.65
N VAL A 207 4.57 12.47 -8.63
CA VAL A 207 3.72 11.86 -9.67
C VAL A 207 2.36 11.55 -9.05
N PRO A 208 1.29 12.29 -9.39
CA PRO A 208 -0.04 11.98 -8.89
C PRO A 208 -0.54 10.66 -9.51
N VAL A 209 -1.10 9.79 -8.68
CA VAL A 209 -1.72 8.53 -9.11
C VAL A 209 -3.13 8.48 -8.53
N TYR A 210 -4.12 8.24 -9.40
CA TYR A 210 -5.50 8.09 -8.98
C TYR A 210 -6.06 6.72 -9.42
N THR A 211 -6.69 6.01 -8.51
CA THR A 211 -7.29 4.69 -8.72
C THR A 211 -8.81 4.78 -8.63
N PHE A 212 -9.48 4.64 -9.77
CA PHE A 212 -10.94 4.61 -9.82
C PHE A 212 -11.48 3.26 -9.34
N GLY A 213 -12.53 3.27 -8.52
CA GLY A 213 -13.22 2.07 -8.05
C GLY A 213 -12.62 1.42 -6.79
N GLU A 214 -11.49 1.91 -6.29
CA GLU A 214 -10.81 1.33 -5.11
C GLU A 214 -11.68 1.33 -3.84
N THR A 215 -12.46 2.40 -3.59
CA THR A 215 -13.39 2.49 -2.45
C THR A 215 -14.64 1.62 -2.60
N ASN A 216 -14.94 1.15 -3.81
CA ASN A 216 -16.09 0.29 -4.10
C ASN A 216 -15.78 -1.20 -3.92
N MET A 217 -14.51 -1.55 -3.68
CA MET A 217 -14.09 -2.95 -3.56
C MET A 217 -14.60 -3.64 -2.30
N TYR A 218 -14.80 -2.88 -1.23
CA TYR A 218 -15.20 -3.40 0.07
C TYR A 218 -16.35 -2.59 0.64
N THR A 219 -17.31 -3.27 1.25
CA THR A 219 -18.33 -2.60 2.06
C THR A 219 -17.85 -2.51 3.50
N GLN A 220 -17.62 -1.30 3.98
CA GLN A 220 -17.28 -1.09 5.38
C GLN A 220 -18.53 -1.19 6.25
N VAL A 221 -18.46 -2.05 7.27
CA VAL A 221 -19.45 -2.06 8.35
C VAL A 221 -19.23 -0.79 9.16
N ARG A 222 -20.28 0.04 9.30
CA ARG A 222 -20.20 1.25 10.13
C ARG A 222 -19.94 0.82 11.57
N CYS A 223 -18.84 1.29 12.14
CA CYS A 223 -18.66 1.24 13.58
C CYS A 223 -19.64 2.25 14.20
N THR A 224 -20.81 1.78 14.62
CA THR A 224 -21.71 2.60 15.44
C THR A 224 -21.03 2.83 16.78
N ALA A 225 -20.95 4.09 17.21
CA ALA A 225 -20.24 4.53 18.43
C ALA A 225 -20.71 3.86 19.74
N ALA A 226 -21.71 2.99 19.69
CA ALA A 226 -22.25 2.25 20.83
C ALA A 226 -21.29 1.18 21.39
N LEU A 227 -20.36 0.64 20.59
CA LEU A 227 -19.56 -0.53 21.00
C LEU A 227 -18.17 -0.19 21.55
N PHE A 228 -17.59 0.98 21.28
CA PHE A 228 -16.29 1.39 21.81
C PHE A 228 -16.18 2.92 21.96
N PRO A 229 -16.61 3.50 23.09
CA PRO A 229 -16.60 4.95 23.29
C PRO A 229 -15.19 5.57 23.47
N THR A 230 -14.15 4.77 23.66
CA THR A 230 -12.84 5.26 24.14
C THR A 230 -11.67 5.16 23.15
N VAL A 231 -11.82 4.49 22.00
CA VAL A 231 -10.71 4.34 21.02
C VAL A 231 -10.76 5.38 19.90
N CYS A 232 -11.90 6.03 19.70
CA CYS A 232 -12.02 7.11 18.73
C CYS A 232 -11.72 8.46 19.40
N GLY A 233 -10.45 8.87 19.38
CA GLY A 233 -10.03 10.25 19.67
C GLY A 233 -10.55 11.28 18.65
N CYS A 234 -11.74 11.06 18.08
CA CYS A 234 -12.48 12.06 17.33
C CYS A 234 -13.20 12.97 18.32
N ARG A 235 -12.49 14.00 18.80
CA ARG A 235 -13.14 15.19 19.32
C ARG A 235 -13.89 15.83 18.14
N TRP A 236 -15.17 15.49 17.99
CA TRP A 236 -16.08 16.13 17.07
C TRP A 236 -16.23 17.60 17.45
N GLN A 237 -15.36 18.44 16.92
CA GLN A 237 -15.54 19.88 16.98
C GLN A 237 -16.45 20.25 15.80
N THR A 238 -17.75 20.34 16.06
CA THR A 238 -18.72 20.96 15.17
C THR A 238 -18.40 22.44 15.03
N ARG A 239 -17.47 22.81 14.16
CA ARG A 239 -17.37 24.20 13.69
C ARG A 239 -18.32 24.40 12.52
N ARG A 240 -19.53 24.85 12.87
CA ARG A 240 -20.38 25.66 11.99
C ARG A 240 -19.56 26.84 11.48
N GLY A 241 -19.52 27.03 10.16
CA GLY A 241 -19.31 28.35 9.55
C GLY A 241 -18.11 28.51 8.62
N ARG A 242 -18.47 28.75 7.34
CA ARG A 242 -17.78 29.54 6.30
C ARG A 242 -16.75 28.81 5.41
N GLY A 243 -17.09 28.78 4.11
CA GLY A 243 -16.12 28.77 3.02
C GLY A 243 -15.97 27.48 2.22
N PHE A 244 -17.05 26.90 1.69
CA PHE A 244 -16.93 25.85 0.67
C PHE A 244 -16.56 26.49 -0.68
N ALA A 245 -15.31 26.37 -1.10
CA ALA A 245 -14.95 26.47 -2.50
C ALA A 245 -15.51 25.24 -3.22
N ARG A 246 -16.64 25.41 -3.93
CA ARG A 246 -17.16 24.41 -4.88
C ARG A 246 -16.20 24.32 -6.06
N PHE A 247 -15.47 23.22 -6.19
CA PHE A 247 -14.96 22.81 -7.49
C PHE A 247 -16.15 22.28 -8.30
N ARG A 248 -16.64 23.09 -9.25
CA ARG A 248 -17.46 22.60 -10.36
C ARG A 248 -16.53 21.84 -11.30
N THR A 249 -16.83 20.57 -11.55
CA THR A 249 -16.38 19.87 -12.74
C THR A 249 -16.89 20.65 -13.95
N LEU A 250 -15.96 21.25 -14.71
CA LEU A 250 -16.26 21.72 -16.05
C LEU A 250 -16.51 20.47 -16.90
N SER A 251 -17.77 20.26 -17.28
CA SER A 251 -18.08 19.44 -18.45
C SER A 251 -17.56 20.21 -19.67
N SER A 252 -16.57 19.67 -20.36
CA SER A 252 -16.31 20.03 -21.75
C SER A 252 -16.73 18.85 -22.61
N ASN A 253 -17.81 19.05 -23.36
CA ASN A 253 -18.13 18.30 -24.56
C ASN A 253 -16.96 18.40 -25.52
N LEU A 254 -16.34 17.26 -25.85
CA LEU A 254 -15.81 16.91 -27.17
C LEU A 254 -15.91 15.38 -27.29
#